data_AF-K4KVQ3-F1
#
_entry.id   AF-K4KVQ3-F1
#
_cell.length_a   1.000
_cell.length_b   1.000
_cell.length_c   1.000
_cell.angle_alpha   90.00
_cell.angle_beta   90.00
_cell.angle_gamma   90.00
#
_symmetry.space_group_name_H-M   'P 1'
#
loop_
_entity.id
_entity.type
_entity.pdbx_description
1 polymer ?
#
loop_
_entity_poly.entity_id
_entity_poly.type
_entity_poly.pdbx_seq_one_letter_code
_entity_poly.pdbx_strand_id
1 'polypeptide(L)'
;MAIDNWMIYTAIEVILVLLVLCGLLLFHAKGLKAAIQALQNRLSQALSELKAAKLAQNSQPADIDESLQAQIADTEAFHAQQNPDRSIEADLAPDSPPARLAAALRHRFLKTEQAAHRQGVHDWDQLVQAYQPMLDSKKAPSQEPLQDNPTPDPGALSYEEQRHEIARFKRLFTTMEGQWKEAKNKAEGYYQELIRLIGSTEDPAQQALKALAESELAQLSQQQVPVPARSADGPNRDDLDHLKSENAAQREQIEQLKARLADLPEGDQTGLIGDLERQLEKQLRLMQESEVCIELLEQEIAGLNKKLAESKSDLPDSPNIDKLFKEKQQLSKKIQQLEGENEQLVGLAEAADAEQRRRLAEKDAEIGKLKKKLVQMIKANKSEN
;
A
#
# COMPACT_ATOMS: atom_id res chain seq x y z
N MET A 1 -27.93 63.54 -24.54
CA MET A 1 -26.76 62.65 -24.54
C MET A 1 -27.05 61.58 -25.59
N ALA A 2 -26.49 61.74 -26.79
CA ALA A 2 -26.59 60.72 -27.82
C ALA A 2 -25.68 59.57 -27.38
N ILE A 3 -26.24 58.39 -27.17
CA ILE A 3 -25.44 57.19 -26.95
C ILE A 3 -24.79 56.90 -28.31
N ASP A 4 -23.47 56.96 -28.36
CA ASP A 4 -22.73 56.70 -29.58
C ASP A 4 -23.04 55.29 -30.10
N ASN A 5 -23.48 55.19 -31.35
CA ASN A 5 -23.85 53.94 -32.00
C ASN A 5 -22.77 52.85 -31.89
N TRP A 6 -21.51 53.24 -31.70
CA TRP A 6 -20.38 52.34 -31.49
C TRP A 6 -20.53 51.45 -30.24
N MET A 7 -21.09 51.96 -29.14
CA MET A 7 -21.32 51.15 -27.94
C MET A 7 -22.35 50.03 -28.16
N ILE A 8 -23.32 50.25 -29.05
CA ILE A 8 -24.33 49.23 -29.37
C ILE A 8 -23.69 48.10 -30.20
N TYR A 9 -22.84 48.45 -31.17
CA TYR A 9 -22.12 47.45 -31.96
C TYR A 9 -21.20 46.57 -31.11
N THR A 10 -20.45 47.16 -30.17
CA THR A 10 -19.58 46.40 -29.27
C THR A 10 -20.39 45.48 -28.34
N ALA A 11 -21.55 45.93 -27.85
CA ALA A 11 -22.40 45.11 -27.00
C ALA A 11 -22.98 43.90 -27.75
N ILE A 12 -23.39 44.09 -29.01
CA ILE A 12 -23.91 43.01 -29.86
C ILE A 12 -22.81 41.97 -30.13
N GLU A 13 -21.59 42.40 -30.41
CA GLU A 13 -20.46 41.51 -30.68
C GLU A 13 -20.10 40.64 -29.46
N VAL A 14 -20.07 41.22 -28.25
CA VAL A 14 -19.82 40.48 -27.01
C VAL A 14 -20.93 39.44 -26.74
N ILE A 15 -22.20 39.79 -26.99
CA ILE A 15 -23.31 38.84 -26.83
C ILE A 15 -23.21 37.67 -27.81
N LEU A 16 -22.78 37.94 -29.05
CA LEU A 16 -22.59 36.90 -30.06
C LEU A 16 -21.48 35.92 -29.68
N VAL A 17 -20.33 36.44 -29.21
CA VAL A 17 -19.22 35.60 -28.72
C VAL A 17 -19.65 34.77 -27.52
N LEU A 18 -20.40 35.35 -26.58
CA LEU A 18 -20.91 34.64 -25.41
C LEU A 18 -21.88 33.50 -25.81
N LEU A 19 -22.75 33.73 -26.78
CA LEU A 19 -23.67 32.70 -27.29
C LEU A 19 -22.94 31.53 -27.95
N VAL A 20 -21.89 31.82 -28.73
CA VAL A 20 -21.04 30.78 -29.35
C VAL A 20 -20.32 29.97 -28.26
N LEU A 21 -19.77 30.63 -27.24
CA LEU A 21 -19.11 29.96 -26.11
C LEU A 21 -20.09 29.05 -25.35
N CYS A 22 -21.30 29.53 -25.06
CA CYS A 22 -22.36 28.72 -24.43
C CYS A 22 -22.74 27.52 -25.30
N GLY A 23 -22.82 27.68 -26.62
CA GLY A 23 -23.08 26.58 -27.56
C GLY A 23 -21.99 25.49 -27.49
N LEU A 24 -20.72 25.90 -27.48
CA LEU A 24 -19.58 24.98 -27.35
C LEU A 24 -19.58 24.24 -26.00
N LEU A 25 -19.86 24.94 -24.90
CA LEU A 25 -19.96 24.32 -23.57
C LEU A 25 -21.06 23.26 -23.51
N LEU A 26 -22.24 23.54 -24.10
CA LEU A 26 -23.32 22.56 -24.18
C LEU A 26 -22.98 21.35 -25.05
N PHE A 27 -22.20 21.55 -26.12
CA PHE A 27 -21.72 20.46 -26.96
C PHE A 27 -20.72 19.57 -26.22
N HIS A 28 -19.76 20.17 -25.50
CA HIS A 28 -18.81 19.44 -24.66
C HIS A 28 -19.48 18.71 -23.49
N ALA A 29 -20.48 19.33 -22.85
CA ALA A 29 -21.26 18.69 -21.80
C ALA A 29 -22.01 17.44 -22.30
N LYS A 30 -22.53 17.47 -23.54
CA LYS A 30 -23.14 16.29 -24.17
C LYS A 30 -22.11 15.19 -24.46
N GLY A 31 -20.91 15.56 -24.93
CA GLY A 31 -19.82 14.60 -25.15
C GLY A 31 -19.35 13.91 -23.86
N LEU A 32 -19.20 14.68 -22.78
CA LEU A 32 -18.87 14.16 -21.45
C LEU A 32 -19.92 13.19 -20.92
N LYS A 33 -21.21 13.49 -21.13
CA LYS A 33 -22.30 12.59 -20.72
C LYS A 33 -22.25 11.25 -21.46
N ALA A 34 -21.91 11.26 -22.76
CA ALA A 34 -21.74 10.03 -23.52
C ALA A 34 -20.53 9.20 -23.05
N ALA A 35 -19.41 9.87 -22.72
CA ALA A 35 -18.23 9.20 -22.18
C ALA A 35 -18.49 8.56 -20.80
N ILE A 36 -19.23 9.25 -19.92
CA ILE A 36 -19.63 8.73 -18.61
C ILE A 36 -20.53 7.50 -18.77
N GLN A 37 -21.50 7.52 -19.70
CA GLN A 37 -22.34 6.37 -19.97
C GLN A 37 -21.54 5.17 -20.52
N ALA A 38 -20.53 5.41 -21.37
CA ALA A 38 -19.66 4.36 -21.85
C ALA A 38 -18.82 3.73 -20.73
N LEU A 39 -18.31 4.53 -19.79
CA LEU A 39 -17.58 4.03 -18.61
C LEU A 39 -18.49 3.27 -17.65
N GLN A 40 -19.71 3.75 -17.40
CA GLN A 40 -20.71 3.05 -16.57
C GLN A 40 -21.09 1.70 -17.19
N ASN A 41 -21.27 1.64 -18.51
CA ASN A 41 -21.56 0.38 -19.20
C ASN A 41 -20.39 -0.61 -19.05
N ARG A 42 -19.14 -0.16 -19.22
CA ARG A 42 -17.96 -1.03 -19.03
C ARG A 42 -17.80 -1.51 -17.59
N LEU A 43 -18.07 -0.68 -16.59
CA LEU A 43 -18.05 -1.09 -15.19
C LEU A 43 -19.15 -2.11 -14.88
N SER A 44 -20.36 -1.90 -15.40
CA SER A 44 -21.46 -2.86 -15.22
C SER A 44 -21.15 -4.21 -15.86
N GLN A 45 -20.48 -4.19 -17.02
CA GLN A 45 -20.03 -5.39 -17.71
C GLN A 45 -18.94 -6.11 -16.91
N ALA A 46 -17.90 -5.41 -16.47
CA ALA A 46 -16.84 -5.98 -15.64
C ALA A 46 -17.37 -6.56 -14.31
N LEU A 47 -18.34 -5.88 -13.66
CA LEU A 47 -19.00 -6.39 -12.46
C LEU A 47 -19.83 -7.63 -12.74
N SER A 48 -20.51 -7.70 -13.90
CA SER A 48 -21.28 -8.88 -14.29
C SER A 48 -20.37 -10.08 -14.60
N GLU A 49 -19.22 -9.85 -15.23
CA GLU A 49 -18.20 -10.87 -15.49
C GLU A 49 -17.55 -11.35 -14.20
N LEU A 50 -17.25 -10.45 -13.26
CA LEU A 50 -16.71 -10.80 -11.94
C LEU A 50 -17.75 -11.56 -11.10
N LYS A 51 -19.03 -11.19 -11.19
CA LYS A 51 -20.13 -11.95 -10.56
C LYS A 51 -20.30 -13.34 -11.19
N ALA A 52 -20.18 -13.47 -12.51
CA ALA A 52 -20.21 -14.75 -13.22
C ALA A 52 -18.99 -15.63 -12.87
N ALA A 53 -17.79 -15.05 -12.83
CA ALA A 53 -16.57 -15.72 -12.40
C ALA A 53 -16.66 -16.16 -10.92
N LYS A 54 -17.24 -15.32 -10.06
CA LYS A 54 -17.50 -15.66 -8.66
C LYS A 54 -18.57 -16.73 -8.52
N LEU A 55 -19.59 -16.77 -9.37
CA LEU A 55 -20.58 -17.86 -9.41
C LEU A 55 -19.96 -19.17 -9.91
N ALA A 56 -19.05 -19.12 -10.88
CA ALA A 56 -18.27 -20.29 -11.31
C ALA A 56 -17.34 -20.77 -10.19
N GLN A 57 -16.70 -19.86 -9.46
CA GLN A 57 -15.80 -20.16 -8.34
C GLN A 57 -16.53 -20.56 -7.05
N ASN A 58 -17.79 -20.14 -6.87
CA ASN A 58 -18.63 -20.43 -5.71
C ASN A 58 -19.60 -21.60 -5.98
N SER A 59 -19.35 -22.37 -7.04
CA SER A 59 -19.78 -23.76 -7.09
C SER A 59 -19.00 -24.50 -6.01
N GLN A 60 -19.61 -24.62 -4.83
CA GLN A 60 -19.09 -25.38 -3.70
C GLN A 60 -18.74 -26.82 -4.12
N PRO A 61 -17.85 -27.45 -3.36
CA PRO A 61 -16.78 -28.29 -3.87
C PRO A 61 -17.36 -29.60 -4.40
N ALA A 62 -16.71 -30.14 -5.45
CA ALA A 62 -16.62 -31.59 -5.58
C ALA A 62 -16.32 -32.17 -4.19
N ASP A 63 -16.97 -33.27 -3.83
CA ASP A 63 -16.77 -33.98 -2.57
C ASP A 63 -15.29 -33.87 -2.14
N ILE A 64 -14.98 -33.50 -0.89
CA ILE A 64 -13.58 -33.25 -0.47
C ILE A 64 -12.71 -34.45 -0.85
N ASP A 65 -13.28 -35.65 -0.78
CA ASP A 65 -12.71 -36.90 -1.27
C ASP A 65 -12.40 -36.92 -2.78
N GLU A 66 -13.29 -36.39 -3.63
CA GLU A 66 -13.08 -36.25 -5.08
C GLU A 66 -11.96 -35.25 -5.39
N SER A 67 -11.90 -34.14 -4.64
CA SER A 67 -10.82 -33.15 -4.79
C SER A 67 -9.46 -33.69 -4.35
N LEU A 68 -9.41 -34.45 -3.24
CA LEU A 68 -8.20 -35.11 -2.77
C LEU A 68 -7.78 -36.22 -3.74
N GLN A 69 -8.73 -36.97 -4.28
CA GLN A 69 -8.45 -38.02 -5.28
C GLN A 69 -7.89 -37.44 -6.57
N ALA A 70 -8.41 -36.30 -7.05
CA ALA A 70 -7.85 -35.59 -8.20
C ALA A 70 -6.40 -35.16 -7.94
N GLN A 71 -6.12 -34.57 -6.77
CA GLN A 71 -4.76 -34.16 -6.40
C GLN A 71 -3.78 -35.33 -6.25
N ILE A 72 -4.25 -36.48 -5.75
CA ILE A 72 -3.47 -37.72 -5.68
C ILE A 72 -3.12 -38.18 -7.09
N ALA A 73 -4.09 -38.22 -8.01
CA ALA A 73 -3.89 -38.63 -9.40
C ALA A 73 -2.93 -37.69 -10.15
N ASP A 74 -3.03 -36.37 -9.95
CA ASP A 74 -2.11 -35.39 -10.52
C ASP A 74 -0.68 -35.59 -10.00
N THR A 75 -0.54 -35.90 -8.71
CA THR A 75 0.77 -36.16 -8.10
C THR A 75 1.39 -37.47 -8.61
N GLU A 76 0.57 -38.52 -8.81
CA GLU A 76 0.99 -39.78 -9.43
C GLU A 76 1.38 -39.56 -10.89
N ALA A 77 0.63 -38.77 -11.66
CA ALA A 77 0.94 -38.45 -13.05
C ALA A 77 2.27 -37.67 -13.16
N PHE A 78 2.49 -36.68 -12.28
CA PHE A 78 3.75 -35.94 -12.22
C PHE A 78 4.94 -36.85 -11.88
N HIS A 79 4.77 -37.79 -10.93
CA HIS A 79 5.80 -38.76 -10.60
C HIS A 79 6.09 -39.73 -11.76
N ALA A 80 5.03 -40.24 -12.42
CA ALA A 80 5.15 -41.13 -13.58
C ALA A 80 5.88 -40.47 -14.76
N GLN A 81 5.72 -39.15 -14.95
CA GLN A 81 6.50 -38.39 -15.94
C GLN A 81 8.01 -38.38 -15.63
N GLN A 82 8.38 -38.45 -14.36
CA GLN A 82 9.80 -38.46 -13.94
C GLN A 82 10.40 -39.87 -13.84
N ASN A 83 9.57 -40.89 -13.61
CA ASN A 83 9.97 -42.30 -13.51
C ASN A 83 8.76 -43.24 -13.67
N PRO A 84 8.55 -43.84 -14.84
CA PRO A 84 7.41 -44.72 -15.09
C PRO A 84 7.54 -46.10 -14.42
N ASP A 85 8.75 -46.54 -14.09
CA ASP A 85 9.02 -47.93 -13.70
C ASP A 85 9.03 -48.19 -12.18
N ARG A 86 8.95 -47.14 -11.36
CA ARG A 86 9.07 -47.25 -9.89
C ARG A 86 7.84 -46.67 -9.21
N SER A 87 7.33 -47.37 -8.21
CA SER A 87 6.23 -46.87 -7.39
C SER A 87 6.67 -45.63 -6.61
N ILE A 88 5.78 -44.63 -6.56
CA ILE A 88 5.94 -43.38 -5.80
C ILE A 88 6.28 -43.60 -4.31
N GLU A 89 5.80 -44.70 -3.72
CA GLU A 89 6.07 -45.05 -2.32
C GLU A 89 7.51 -45.57 -2.09
N ALA A 90 8.17 -46.08 -3.13
CA ALA A 90 9.54 -46.59 -3.05
C ALA A 90 10.61 -45.50 -3.16
N ASP A 91 10.23 -44.29 -3.59
CA ASP A 91 11.11 -43.12 -3.74
C ASP A 91 11.18 -42.25 -2.47
N LEU A 92 10.70 -42.78 -1.33
CA LEU A 92 10.84 -42.13 -0.02
C LEU A 92 12.25 -42.30 0.59
N ALA A 93 13.13 -43.05 -0.08
CA ALA A 93 14.52 -43.20 0.35
C ALA A 93 15.29 -41.87 0.21
N PRO A 94 16.21 -41.56 1.14
CA PRO A 94 16.98 -40.31 1.13
C PRO A 94 17.87 -40.15 -0.11
N ASP A 95 18.19 -41.24 -0.80
CA ASP A 95 19.00 -41.25 -2.03
C ASP A 95 18.20 -40.88 -3.29
N SER A 96 16.89 -40.65 -3.17
CA SER A 96 16.02 -40.33 -4.31
C SER A 96 16.18 -38.86 -4.74
N PRO A 97 16.11 -38.55 -6.06
CA PRO A 97 16.18 -37.18 -6.54
C PRO A 97 15.14 -36.27 -5.86
N PRO A 98 15.46 -35.00 -5.56
CA PRO A 98 14.64 -34.13 -4.71
C PRO A 98 13.22 -33.91 -5.26
N ALA A 99 13.06 -33.87 -6.59
CA ALA A 99 11.76 -33.73 -7.22
C ALA A 99 10.87 -34.98 -7.05
N ARG A 100 11.47 -36.18 -7.08
CA ARG A 100 10.76 -37.46 -6.86
C ARG A 100 10.43 -37.65 -5.39
N LEU A 101 11.36 -37.29 -4.51
CA LEU A 101 11.14 -37.27 -3.07
C LEU A 101 9.98 -36.32 -2.71
N ALA A 102 9.94 -35.13 -3.30
CA ALA A 102 8.85 -34.17 -3.07
C ALA A 102 7.49 -34.71 -3.56
N ALA A 103 7.44 -35.34 -4.73
CA ALA A 103 6.23 -35.98 -5.24
C ALA A 103 5.77 -37.15 -4.33
N ALA A 104 6.70 -37.99 -3.89
CA ALA A 104 6.45 -39.09 -2.96
C ALA A 104 5.93 -38.61 -1.60
N LEU A 105 6.51 -37.54 -1.07
CA LEU A 105 6.07 -36.91 0.17
C LEU A 105 4.68 -36.31 0.04
N ARG A 106 4.41 -35.56 -1.04
CA ARG A 106 3.10 -34.98 -1.32
C ARG A 106 2.02 -36.05 -1.48
N HIS A 107 2.32 -37.12 -2.20
CA HIS A 107 1.40 -38.24 -2.40
C HIS A 107 1.05 -38.93 -1.08
N ARG A 108 2.05 -39.19 -0.24
CA ARG A 108 1.82 -39.77 1.08
C ARG A 108 1.04 -38.84 1.99
N PHE A 109 1.30 -37.52 1.94
CA PHE A 109 0.52 -36.51 2.65
C PHE A 109 -0.97 -36.56 2.27
N LEU A 110 -1.26 -36.50 0.97
CA LEU A 110 -2.63 -36.51 0.48
C LEU A 110 -3.36 -37.82 0.80
N LYS A 111 -2.67 -38.97 0.75
CA LYS A 111 -3.23 -40.26 1.19
C LYS A 111 -3.55 -40.27 2.70
N THR A 112 -2.69 -39.70 3.54
CA THR A 112 -2.94 -39.61 4.99
C THR A 112 -4.11 -38.67 5.30
N GLU A 113 -4.21 -37.57 4.57
CA GLU A 113 -5.32 -36.62 4.69
C GLU A 113 -6.64 -37.26 4.25
N GLN A 114 -6.65 -37.99 3.13
CA GLN A 114 -7.82 -38.75 2.67
C GLN A 114 -8.22 -39.83 3.69
N ALA A 115 -7.26 -40.55 4.27
CA ALA A 115 -7.54 -41.54 5.31
C ALA A 115 -8.15 -40.91 6.58
N ALA A 116 -7.62 -39.76 7.00
CA ALA A 116 -8.15 -39.01 8.14
C ALA A 116 -9.55 -38.46 7.86
N HIS A 117 -9.80 -37.98 6.64
CA HIS A 117 -11.11 -37.46 6.23
C HIS A 117 -12.20 -38.55 6.29
N ARG A 118 -11.90 -39.76 5.77
CA ARG A 118 -12.82 -40.91 5.82
C ARG A 118 -13.13 -41.42 7.22
N GLN A 119 -12.24 -41.19 8.18
CA GLN A 119 -12.44 -41.59 9.58
C GLN A 119 -13.24 -40.55 10.37
N GLY A 120 -13.51 -39.37 9.81
CA GLY A 120 -14.37 -38.34 10.42
C GLY A 120 -13.80 -37.71 11.70
N VAL A 121 -12.56 -38.03 12.06
CA VAL A 121 -11.86 -37.51 13.23
C VAL A 121 -10.56 -36.90 12.74
N HIS A 122 -10.48 -35.57 12.78
CA HIS A 122 -9.24 -34.82 12.54
C HIS A 122 -8.31 -34.96 13.76
N ASP A 123 -7.88 -36.18 14.07
CA ASP A 123 -6.85 -36.42 15.07
C ASP A 123 -5.50 -36.02 14.46
N TRP A 124 -5.14 -34.75 14.66
CA TRP A 124 -3.82 -34.22 14.31
C TRP A 124 -2.70 -35.08 14.87
N ASP A 125 -2.93 -35.78 15.99
CA ASP A 125 -1.99 -36.72 16.60
C ASP A 125 -1.73 -37.96 15.73
N GLN A 126 -2.73 -38.48 15.02
CA GLN A 126 -2.54 -39.58 14.07
C GLN A 126 -1.78 -39.12 12.82
N LEU A 127 -2.06 -37.89 12.36
CA LEU A 127 -1.30 -37.24 11.30
C LEU A 127 0.18 -37.14 11.73
N VAL A 128 0.44 -36.59 12.92
CA VAL A 128 1.79 -36.44 13.50
C VAL A 128 2.49 -37.78 13.67
N GLN A 129 1.81 -38.82 14.16
CA GLN A 129 2.37 -40.18 14.25
C GLN A 129 2.71 -40.76 12.87
N ALA A 130 1.91 -40.48 11.84
CA ALA A 130 2.21 -40.89 10.46
C ALA A 130 3.43 -40.15 9.87
N TYR A 131 3.71 -38.92 10.33
CA TYR A 131 4.88 -38.11 9.93
C TYR A 131 6.14 -38.38 10.74
N GLN A 132 6.01 -38.84 11.98
CA GLN A 132 7.14 -39.14 12.88
C GLN A 132 8.25 -39.98 12.22
N PRO A 133 7.96 -41.10 11.51
CA PRO A 133 9.00 -41.88 10.84
C PRO A 133 9.70 -41.12 9.70
N MET A 134 9.06 -40.15 9.06
CA MET A 134 9.71 -39.31 8.03
C MET A 134 10.69 -38.31 8.65
N LEU A 135 10.32 -37.72 9.79
CA LEU A 135 11.15 -36.76 10.50
C LEU A 135 12.35 -37.44 11.16
N ASP A 136 12.16 -38.64 11.69
CA ASP A 136 13.22 -39.41 12.34
C ASP A 136 14.22 -39.99 11.31
N SER A 137 13.78 -40.30 10.07
CA SER A 137 14.69 -40.74 8.99
C SER A 137 15.70 -39.67 8.53
N LYS A 138 15.45 -38.39 8.84
CA LYS A 138 16.40 -37.27 8.60
C LYS A 138 17.35 -37.02 9.77
N LYS A 139 17.13 -37.62 10.94
CA LYS A 139 18.07 -37.57 12.07
C LYS A 139 19.07 -38.73 11.96
N ALA A 140 20.17 -38.47 11.25
CA ALA A 140 21.45 -39.20 11.19
C ALA A 140 21.56 -40.29 10.08
N PRO A 141 22.70 -40.31 9.35
CA PRO A 141 24.05 -40.42 9.93
C PRO A 141 25.01 -39.29 9.53
N SER A 142 25.39 -38.45 10.51
CA SER A 142 26.64 -37.68 10.48
C SER A 142 27.34 -37.81 11.83
N GLN A 143 27.79 -39.03 12.16
CA GLN A 143 28.86 -39.25 13.13
C GLN A 143 29.64 -40.51 12.72
N GLU A 144 30.56 -40.34 11.77
CA GLU A 144 31.78 -41.16 11.79
C GLU A 144 32.67 -40.64 12.94
N PRO A 145 33.26 -41.52 13.77
CA PRO A 145 34.09 -41.10 14.89
C PRO A 145 35.48 -40.70 14.37
N LEU A 146 35.67 -39.41 14.11
CA LEU A 146 37.02 -38.86 13.94
C LEU A 146 37.57 -38.41 15.30
N GLN A 147 38.79 -38.90 15.53
CA GLN A 147 39.59 -38.84 16.73
C GLN A 147 39.89 -37.43 17.23
N ASP A 148 40.00 -37.35 18.56
CA ASP A 148 40.69 -36.36 19.39
C ASP A 148 41.65 -35.39 18.67
N ASN A 149 41.25 -34.13 18.58
CA ASN A 149 42.14 -32.98 18.83
C ASN A 149 41.31 -31.69 19.02
N PRO A 150 41.39 -31.02 20.18
CA PRO A 150 40.67 -29.78 20.41
C PRO A 150 41.48 -28.63 19.81
N THR A 151 41.04 -28.12 18.67
CA THR A 151 41.43 -26.78 18.22
C THR A 151 40.22 -25.87 18.44
N PRO A 152 40.27 -24.89 19.36
CA PRO A 152 39.12 -24.05 19.64
C PRO A 152 38.96 -23.03 18.50
N ASP A 153 37.90 -23.22 17.72
CA ASP A 153 37.44 -22.28 16.70
C ASP A 153 36.71 -21.11 17.40
N PRO A 154 37.10 -19.83 17.21
CA PRO A 154 36.58 -18.70 17.99
C PRO A 154 35.23 -18.16 17.46
N GLY A 155 34.40 -19.00 16.83
CA GLY A 155 33.15 -18.60 16.18
C GLY A 155 31.88 -19.31 16.65
N ALA A 156 31.98 -20.32 17.53
CA ALA A 156 30.82 -21.00 18.07
C ALA A 156 30.27 -20.21 19.27
N LEU A 157 29.35 -19.28 19.00
CA LEU A 157 28.46 -18.73 20.03
C LEU A 157 27.89 -19.90 20.84
N SER A 158 27.98 -19.79 22.16
CA SER A 158 27.60 -20.85 23.08
C SER A 158 26.14 -21.24 22.81
N TYR A 159 25.82 -22.54 22.85
CA TYR A 159 24.44 -23.03 22.71
C TYR A 159 23.45 -22.33 23.66
N GLU A 160 23.95 -21.76 24.76
CA GLU A 160 23.16 -20.95 25.69
C GLU A 160 22.82 -19.55 25.16
N GLU A 161 23.70 -18.92 24.39
CA GLU A 161 23.46 -17.62 23.74
C GLU A 161 22.42 -17.77 22.63
N GLN A 162 22.50 -18.82 21.82
CA GLN A 162 21.48 -19.15 20.82
C GLN A 162 20.11 -19.42 21.48
N ARG A 163 20.07 -20.10 22.63
CA ARG A 163 18.82 -20.30 23.38
C ARG A 163 18.22 -18.99 23.88
N HIS A 164 19.06 -18.07 24.34
CA HIS A 164 18.62 -16.76 24.80
C HIS A 164 18.07 -15.90 23.65
N GLU A 165 18.71 -15.92 22.48
CA GLU A 165 18.22 -15.25 21.27
C GLU A 165 16.88 -15.82 20.81
N ILE A 166 16.74 -17.15 20.75
CA ILE A 166 15.48 -17.79 20.37
C ILE A 166 14.36 -17.44 21.37
N ALA A 167 14.66 -17.40 22.67
CA ALA A 167 13.69 -16.98 23.68
C ALA A 167 13.28 -15.51 23.51
N ARG A 168 14.23 -14.64 23.13
CA ARG A 168 13.96 -13.22 22.83
C ARG A 168 13.10 -13.06 21.59
N PHE A 169 13.39 -13.80 20.51
CA PHE A 169 12.57 -13.83 19.31
C PHE A 169 11.15 -14.32 19.60
N LYS A 170 11.01 -15.41 20.36
CA LYS A 170 9.68 -15.91 20.76
C LYS A 170 8.87 -14.85 21.50
N ARG A 171 9.48 -14.13 22.46
CA ARG A 171 8.80 -13.01 23.14
C ARG A 171 8.39 -11.93 22.16
N LEU A 172 9.29 -11.50 21.29
CA LEU A 172 9.01 -10.47 20.28
C LEU A 172 7.85 -10.87 19.36
N PHE A 173 7.84 -12.12 18.89
CA PHE A 173 6.75 -12.67 18.08
C PHE A 173 5.43 -12.66 18.83
N THR A 174 5.40 -13.12 20.08
CA THR A 174 4.16 -13.08 20.87
C THR A 174 3.65 -11.66 21.12
N THR A 175 4.55 -10.69 21.28
CA THR A 175 4.18 -9.27 21.42
C THR A 175 3.65 -8.70 20.11
N MET A 176 4.31 -8.96 18.99
CA MET A 176 3.87 -8.55 17.65
C MET A 176 2.53 -9.18 17.27
N GLU A 177 2.32 -10.46 17.58
CA GLU A 177 1.04 -11.14 17.35
C GLU A 177 -0.08 -10.54 18.22
N GLY A 178 0.24 -10.17 19.47
CA GLY A 178 -0.68 -9.43 20.33
C GLY A 178 -1.06 -8.06 19.76
N GLN A 179 -0.07 -7.28 19.31
CA GLN A 179 -0.30 -5.99 18.67
C GLN A 179 -1.09 -6.12 17.36
N TRP A 180 -0.83 -7.15 16.57
CA TRP A 180 -1.58 -7.43 15.35
C TRP A 180 -3.03 -7.80 15.64
N LYS A 181 -3.29 -8.65 16.65
CA LYS A 181 -4.66 -8.98 17.08
C LYS A 181 -5.39 -7.74 17.61
N GLU A 182 -4.71 -6.89 18.37
CA GLU A 182 -5.29 -5.65 18.87
C GLU A 182 -5.61 -4.67 17.74
N ALA A 183 -4.70 -4.50 16.78
CA ALA A 183 -4.91 -3.67 15.59
C ALA A 183 -6.07 -4.21 14.73
N LYS A 184 -6.14 -5.54 14.55
CA LYS A 184 -7.24 -6.19 13.84
C LYS A 184 -8.58 -5.97 14.55
N ASN A 185 -8.63 -6.14 15.87
CA ASN A 185 -9.85 -5.89 16.65
C ASN A 185 -10.28 -4.41 16.58
N LYS A 186 -9.33 -3.47 16.57
CA LYS A 186 -9.62 -2.04 16.38
C LYS A 186 -10.18 -1.77 14.97
N ALA A 187 -9.56 -2.33 13.93
CA ALA A 187 -10.03 -2.19 12.56
C ALA A 187 -11.43 -2.79 12.36
N GLU A 188 -11.69 -3.95 12.97
CA GLU A 188 -13.00 -4.59 12.94
C GLU A 188 -14.05 -3.78 13.73
N GLY A 189 -13.65 -3.14 14.83
CA GLY A 189 -14.46 -2.16 15.54
C GLY A 189 -14.84 -0.96 14.68
N TYR A 190 -13.87 -0.33 14.00
CA TYR A 190 -14.13 0.77 13.07
C TYR A 190 -15.01 0.35 11.89
N TYR A 191 -14.81 -0.86 11.37
CA TYR A 191 -15.63 -1.41 10.29
C TYR A 191 -17.08 -1.63 10.73
N GLN A 192 -17.30 -2.16 11.94
CA GLN A 192 -18.63 -2.30 12.51
C GLN A 192 -19.29 -0.95 12.79
N GLU A 193 -18.52 0.05 13.25
CA GLU A 193 -18.99 1.41 13.45
C GLU A 193 -19.40 2.07 12.12
N LEU A 194 -18.59 1.89 11.07
CA LEU A 194 -18.91 2.32 9.70
C LEU A 194 -20.17 1.64 9.17
N ILE A 195 -20.30 0.32 9.33
CA ILE A 195 -21.51 -0.40 8.94
C ILE A 195 -22.71 0.10 9.72
N ARG A 196 -22.56 0.41 11.01
CA ARG A 196 -23.64 0.95 11.84
C ARG A 196 -24.04 2.36 11.40
N LEU A 197 -23.09 3.22 11.03
CA LEU A 197 -23.36 4.55 10.47
C LEU A 197 -24.01 4.47 9.08
N ILE A 198 -23.53 3.57 8.23
CA ILE A 198 -24.05 3.33 6.87
C ILE A 198 -25.46 2.73 6.93
N GLY A 199 -25.71 1.80 7.86
CA GLY A 199 -27.02 1.17 8.06
C GLY A 199 -28.03 2.04 8.83
N SER A 200 -27.57 3.07 9.53
CA SER A 200 -28.44 3.91 10.36
C SER A 200 -29.03 5.12 9.63
N THR A 201 -28.51 5.57 8.49
CA THR A 201 -28.97 6.85 7.91
C THR A 201 -28.69 7.00 6.42
N GLU A 202 -29.76 7.06 5.61
CA GLU A 202 -29.78 7.85 4.38
C GLU A 202 -29.74 9.33 4.79
N ASP A 203 -28.72 10.08 4.32
CA ASP A 203 -28.47 11.54 4.42
C ASP A 203 -27.50 12.16 5.46
N PRO A 204 -27.56 12.00 6.80
CA PRO A 204 -26.61 12.68 7.70
C PRO A 204 -25.21 12.04 7.80
N ALA A 205 -25.01 10.79 7.38
CA ALA A 205 -23.69 10.12 7.42
C ALA A 205 -22.67 10.77 6.48
N GLN A 206 -23.09 11.35 5.35
CA GLN A 206 -22.20 12.08 4.44
C GLN A 206 -21.71 13.41 5.02
N GLN A 207 -22.53 14.06 5.87
CA GLN A 207 -22.14 15.30 6.55
C GLN A 207 -21.19 15.01 7.73
N ALA A 208 -21.40 13.91 8.45
CA ALA A 208 -20.47 13.46 9.49
C ALA A 208 -19.12 13.02 8.91
N LEU A 209 -19.10 12.32 7.76
CA LEU A 209 -17.86 11.95 7.06
C LEU A 209 -17.10 13.17 6.54
N LYS A 210 -17.80 14.19 6.04
CA LYS A 210 -17.17 15.47 5.68
C LYS A 210 -16.62 16.21 6.90
N ALA A 211 -17.35 16.27 8.00
CA ALA A 211 -16.90 16.92 9.22
C ALA A 211 -15.71 16.20 9.87
N LEU A 212 -15.68 14.86 9.83
CA LEU A 212 -14.56 14.07 10.34
C LEU A 212 -13.33 14.23 9.44
N ALA A 213 -13.51 14.12 8.11
CA ALA A 213 -12.45 14.35 7.14
C ALA A 213 -11.88 15.78 7.25
N GLU A 214 -12.71 16.81 7.44
CA GLU A 214 -12.26 18.18 7.66
C GLU A 214 -11.54 18.36 9.01
N SER A 215 -11.97 17.67 10.07
CA SER A 215 -11.30 17.72 11.37
C SER A 215 -9.94 17.01 11.39
N GLU A 216 -9.82 15.91 10.64
CA GLU A 216 -8.60 15.11 10.53
C GLU A 216 -7.61 15.79 9.57
N LEU A 217 -8.12 16.41 8.49
CA LEU A 217 -7.33 17.26 7.59
C LEU A 217 -6.83 18.54 8.29
N ALA A 218 -7.61 19.11 9.22
CA ALA A 218 -7.19 20.26 10.02
C ALA A 218 -6.10 19.89 11.06
N GLN A 219 -6.12 18.66 11.58
CA GLN A 219 -5.07 18.15 12.46
C GLN A 219 -3.80 17.77 11.68
N LEU A 220 -3.95 17.18 10.49
CA LEU A 220 -2.83 16.87 9.58
C LEU A 220 -2.21 18.13 8.96
N SER A 221 -2.99 19.19 8.76
CA SER A 221 -2.50 20.48 8.25
C SER A 221 -1.63 21.26 9.25
N GLN A 222 -1.69 20.97 10.55
CA GLN A 222 -0.75 21.55 11.53
C GLN A 222 0.57 20.77 11.61
N GLN A 223 0.66 19.62 10.94
CA GLN A 223 1.84 18.75 10.90
C GLN A 223 2.32 18.59 9.46
N GLN A 224 2.45 19.69 8.72
CA GLN A 224 2.97 19.67 7.35
C GLN A 224 4.50 19.52 7.33
N VAL A 225 4.96 18.30 7.02
CA VAL A 225 6.09 18.08 6.11
C VAL A 225 5.49 17.91 4.70
N PRO A 226 6.03 18.53 3.64
CA PRO A 226 5.36 18.60 2.34
C PRO A 226 5.47 17.26 1.60
N VAL A 227 4.32 16.71 1.18
CA VAL A 227 4.24 15.52 0.30
C VAL A 227 3.97 16.01 -1.13
N PRO A 228 4.84 15.72 -2.12
CA PRO A 228 4.57 16.02 -3.51
C PRO A 228 3.65 14.98 -4.15
N ALA A 229 2.88 15.44 -5.15
CA ALA A 229 1.89 14.67 -5.90
C ALA A 229 2.52 13.46 -6.63
N ARG A 230 1.89 12.29 -6.45
CA ARG A 230 2.22 11.04 -7.12
C ARG A 230 2.08 11.19 -8.63
N SER A 231 3.21 11.07 -9.34
CA SER A 231 3.25 10.94 -10.80
C SER A 231 3.15 9.46 -11.18
N ALA A 232 2.51 9.16 -12.31
CA ALA A 232 2.19 7.80 -12.75
C ALA A 232 3.39 7.01 -13.35
N ASP A 233 4.58 7.08 -12.74
CA ASP A 233 5.77 6.34 -13.16
C ASP A 233 6.24 5.35 -12.08
N GLY A 234 5.57 4.20 -12.00
CA GLY A 234 6.08 3.01 -11.29
C GLY A 234 6.20 3.17 -9.76
N PRO A 235 5.41 2.46 -8.95
CA PRO A 235 5.28 2.68 -7.50
C PRO A 235 6.56 2.50 -6.65
N ASN A 236 7.73 2.25 -7.23
CA ASN A 236 8.95 1.91 -6.49
C ASN A 236 10.07 2.97 -6.58
N ARG A 237 10.03 3.95 -7.50
CA ARG A 237 11.09 4.99 -7.58
C ARG A 237 10.81 6.16 -6.64
N ASP A 238 9.58 6.64 -6.65
CA ASP A 238 9.15 7.74 -5.77
C ASP A 238 9.28 7.35 -4.29
N ASP A 239 8.96 6.11 -3.94
CA ASP A 239 9.09 5.58 -2.57
C ASP A 239 10.57 5.47 -2.15
N LEU A 240 11.49 5.20 -3.10
CA LEU A 240 12.92 5.11 -2.83
C LEU A 240 13.56 6.49 -2.67
N ASP A 241 13.13 7.46 -3.47
CA ASP A 241 13.54 8.86 -3.32
C ASP A 241 12.96 9.46 -2.02
N HIS A 242 11.75 9.06 -1.63
CA HIS A 242 11.15 9.40 -0.34
C HIS A 242 11.97 8.84 0.82
N LEU A 243 12.29 7.54 0.82
CA LEU A 243 13.12 6.92 1.86
C LEU A 243 14.52 7.56 1.96
N LYS A 244 15.12 7.94 0.83
CA LYS A 244 16.40 8.68 0.81
C LYS A 244 16.24 10.08 1.41
N SER A 245 15.15 10.77 1.12
CA SER A 245 14.87 12.10 1.67
C SER A 245 14.59 12.05 3.18
N GLU A 246 13.84 11.06 3.65
CA GLU A 246 13.59 10.82 5.08
C GLU A 246 14.88 10.45 5.81
N ASN A 247 15.74 9.61 5.20
CA ASN A 247 17.04 9.27 5.76
C ASN A 247 17.95 10.52 5.85
N ALA A 248 17.94 11.39 4.84
CA ALA A 248 18.66 12.67 4.87
C ALA A 248 18.13 13.61 5.97
N ALA A 249 16.81 13.72 6.13
CA ALA A 249 16.20 14.52 7.19
C ALA A 249 16.50 13.98 8.60
N GLN A 250 16.51 12.65 8.76
CA GLN A 250 16.91 11.99 10.01
C GLN A 250 18.39 12.24 10.33
N ARG A 251 19.28 12.25 9.32
CA ARG A 251 20.70 12.60 9.51
C ARG A 251 20.88 14.03 10.00
N GLU A 252 20.12 14.98 9.47
CA GLU A 252 20.13 16.38 9.92
C GLU A 252 19.63 16.51 11.37
N GLN A 253 18.55 15.80 11.73
CA GLN A 253 18.05 15.77 13.11
C GLN A 253 19.06 15.17 14.08
N ILE A 254 19.75 14.09 13.70
CA ILE A 254 20.83 13.50 14.50
C ILE A 254 21.96 14.50 14.70
N GLU A 255 22.35 15.25 13.66
CA GLU A 255 23.40 16.27 13.76
C GLU A 255 22.98 17.43 14.68
N GLN A 256 21.72 17.86 14.61
CA GLN A 256 21.17 18.86 15.53
C GLN A 256 21.09 18.36 16.98
N LEU A 257 20.76 17.09 17.21
CA LEU A 257 20.77 16.47 18.54
C LEU A 257 22.20 16.35 19.09
N LYS A 258 23.18 15.99 18.25
CA LYS A 258 24.61 15.99 18.62
C LYS A 258 25.11 17.39 18.96
N ALA A 259 24.71 18.41 18.18
CA ALA A 259 25.08 19.80 18.43
C ALA A 259 24.48 20.31 19.74
N ARG A 260 23.21 19.99 20.02
CA ARG A 260 22.57 20.31 21.31
C ARG A 260 23.22 19.60 22.48
N LEU A 261 23.66 18.36 22.31
CA LEU A 261 24.39 17.61 23.34
C LEU A 261 25.72 18.27 23.71
N ALA A 262 26.42 18.85 22.73
CA ALA A 262 27.67 19.57 22.95
C ALA A 262 27.51 20.90 23.71
N ASP A 263 26.29 21.45 23.76
CA ASP A 263 26.00 22.81 24.24
C ASP A 263 25.36 22.86 25.64
N LEU A 264 25.04 21.71 26.26
CA LEU A 264 24.50 21.67 27.63
C LEU A 264 25.62 21.80 28.70
N PRO A 265 25.31 22.26 29.93
CA PRO A 265 26.24 22.32 31.08
C PRO A 265 26.19 21.09 32.02
N GLU A 266 27.35 20.73 32.62
CA GLU A 266 27.72 19.48 33.34
C GLU A 266 26.83 18.97 34.51
N GLY A 267 25.81 19.72 34.95
CA GLY A 267 25.12 19.46 36.23
C GLY A 267 23.98 18.42 36.22
N ASP A 268 23.10 18.45 35.21
CA ASP A 268 21.95 17.52 35.03
C ASP A 268 22.21 16.46 33.94
N GLN A 269 23.49 16.35 33.56
CA GLN A 269 23.89 15.81 32.27
C GLN A 269 23.93 14.29 32.22
N THR A 270 24.36 13.60 33.27
CA THR A 270 24.76 12.18 33.12
C THR A 270 23.58 11.24 32.82
N GLY A 271 22.40 11.48 33.41
CA GLY A 271 21.18 10.70 33.13
C GLY A 271 20.57 11.03 31.77
N LEU A 272 20.46 12.33 31.46
CA LEU A 272 19.88 12.79 30.19
C LEU A 272 20.80 12.48 29.00
N ILE A 273 22.12 12.57 29.17
CA ILE A 273 23.12 12.15 28.18
C ILE A 273 23.00 10.65 27.94
N GLY A 274 22.91 9.81 28.98
CA GLY A 274 22.78 8.37 28.79
C GLY A 274 21.50 7.97 28.04
N ASP A 275 20.38 8.64 28.30
CA ASP A 275 19.13 8.38 27.58
C ASP A 275 19.16 8.94 26.14
N LEU A 276 19.77 10.10 25.91
CA LEU A 276 19.96 10.67 24.57
C LEU A 276 20.97 9.87 23.74
N GLU A 277 22.05 9.37 24.34
CA GLU A 277 23.02 8.47 23.71
C GLU A 277 22.35 7.17 23.26
N ARG A 278 21.49 6.58 24.11
CA ARG A 278 20.69 5.40 23.73
C ARG A 278 19.71 5.70 22.60
N GLN A 279 19.06 6.87 22.62
CA GLN A 279 18.18 7.28 21.53
C GLN A 279 18.95 7.48 20.22
N LEU A 280 20.14 8.06 20.30
CA LEU A 280 21.01 8.28 19.16
C LEU A 280 21.54 6.96 18.60
N GLU A 281 21.98 6.03 19.44
CA GLU A 281 22.41 4.68 19.04
C GLU A 281 21.25 3.92 18.37
N LYS A 282 20.04 4.03 18.93
CA LYS A 282 18.84 3.43 18.33
C LYS A 282 18.52 4.04 16.97
N GLN A 283 18.58 5.36 16.82
CA GLN A 283 18.37 6.02 15.53
C GLN A 283 19.47 5.68 14.52
N LEU A 284 20.72 5.57 14.95
CA LEU A 284 21.84 5.19 14.11
C LEU A 284 21.69 3.74 13.60
N ARG A 285 21.22 2.83 14.46
CA ARG A 285 20.88 1.47 14.04
C ARG A 285 19.73 1.45 13.04
N LEU A 286 18.63 2.17 13.31
CA LEU A 286 17.49 2.24 12.38
C LEU A 286 17.89 2.79 11.01
N MET A 287 18.78 3.79 10.99
CA MET A 287 19.34 4.35 9.76
C MET A 287 20.17 3.30 9.00
N GLN A 288 21.06 2.57 9.67
CA GLN A 288 21.83 1.48 9.04
C GLN A 288 20.92 0.37 8.50
N GLU A 289 19.89 -0.01 9.25
CA GLU A 289 18.90 -0.99 8.80
C GLU A 289 18.13 -0.49 7.57
N SER A 290 17.77 0.79 7.53
CA SER A 290 17.11 1.39 6.36
C SER A 290 18.04 1.47 5.14
N GLU A 291 19.33 1.72 5.33
CA GLU A 291 20.32 1.76 4.24
C GLU A 291 20.47 0.38 3.60
N VAL A 292 20.59 -0.68 4.42
CA VAL A 292 20.64 -2.07 3.94
C VAL A 292 19.35 -2.44 3.19
N CYS A 293 18.19 -2.00 3.69
CA CYS A 293 16.91 -2.22 3.00
C CYS A 293 16.86 -1.51 1.64
N ILE A 294 17.33 -0.25 1.57
CA ILE A 294 17.41 0.51 0.32
C ILE A 294 18.37 -0.20 -0.66
N GLU A 295 19.55 -0.63 -0.21
CA GLU A 295 20.49 -1.37 -1.07
C GLU A 295 19.89 -2.67 -1.61
N LEU A 296 19.15 -3.42 -0.79
CA LEU A 296 18.46 -4.64 -1.22
C LEU A 296 17.39 -4.32 -2.27
N LEU A 297 16.59 -3.26 -2.06
CA LEU A 297 15.60 -2.79 -3.03
C LEU A 297 16.24 -2.31 -4.33
N GLU A 298 17.37 -1.61 -4.27
CA GLU A 298 18.11 -1.18 -5.46
C GLU A 298 18.65 -2.37 -6.25
N GLN A 299 19.17 -3.40 -5.57
CA GLN A 299 19.62 -4.65 -6.20
C GLN A 299 18.45 -5.42 -6.83
N GLU A 300 17.29 -5.48 -6.16
CA GLU A 300 16.10 -6.14 -6.68
C GLU A 300 15.57 -5.40 -7.91
N ILE A 301 15.51 -4.06 -7.87
CA ILE A 301 15.13 -3.22 -9.01
C ILE A 301 16.11 -3.41 -10.18
N ALA A 302 17.41 -3.44 -9.92
CA ALA A 302 18.42 -3.68 -10.94
C ALA A 302 18.26 -5.09 -11.57
N GLY A 303 17.98 -6.10 -10.74
CA GLY A 303 17.72 -7.47 -11.18
C GLY A 303 16.45 -7.58 -12.03
N LEU A 304 15.35 -6.92 -11.62
CA LEU A 304 14.10 -6.87 -12.36
C LEU A 304 14.26 -6.13 -13.69
N ASN A 305 15.00 -5.02 -13.72
CA ASN A 305 15.30 -4.30 -14.95
C ASN A 305 16.12 -5.15 -15.93
N LYS A 306 17.06 -5.95 -15.42
CA LYS A 306 17.82 -6.90 -16.24
C LYS A 306 16.92 -7.99 -16.82
N LYS A 307 16.08 -8.62 -16.01
CA LYS A 307 15.09 -9.62 -16.48
C LYS A 307 14.10 -9.03 -17.48
N LEU A 308 13.70 -7.77 -17.28
CA LEU A 308 12.83 -7.06 -18.22
C LEU A 308 13.54 -6.81 -19.56
N ALA A 309 14.82 -6.46 -19.53
CA ALA A 309 15.63 -6.29 -20.74
C ALA A 309 15.84 -7.62 -21.49
N GLU A 310 16.12 -8.70 -20.76
CA GLU A 310 16.24 -10.07 -21.30
C GLU A 310 14.92 -10.55 -21.90
N SER A 311 13.81 -10.39 -21.17
CA SER A 311 12.48 -10.72 -21.69
C SER A 311 12.14 -9.87 -22.92
N LYS A 312 12.54 -8.60 -22.95
CA LYS A 312 12.34 -7.74 -24.12
C LYS A 312 13.18 -8.17 -25.32
N SER A 313 14.39 -8.71 -25.13
CA SER A 313 15.19 -9.28 -26.23
C SER A 313 14.71 -10.65 -26.69
N ASP A 314 14.09 -11.42 -25.81
CA ASP A 314 13.57 -12.76 -26.11
C ASP A 314 12.19 -12.73 -26.78
N LEU A 315 11.46 -11.62 -26.71
CA LEU A 315 10.25 -11.44 -27.51
C LEU A 315 10.65 -11.23 -28.98
N PRO A 316 10.23 -12.11 -29.91
CA PRO A 316 10.51 -11.94 -31.34
C PRO A 316 9.92 -10.61 -31.81
N ASP A 317 10.66 -9.88 -32.67
CA ASP A 317 10.30 -8.62 -33.33
C ASP A 317 8.93 -8.71 -34.02
N SER A 318 7.86 -8.64 -33.23
CA SER A 318 6.50 -8.56 -33.70
C SER A 318 6.22 -7.09 -33.93
N PRO A 319 5.92 -6.66 -35.17
CA PRO A 319 5.65 -5.26 -35.50
C PRO A 319 4.43 -4.68 -34.75
N ASN A 320 3.65 -5.52 -34.06
CA ASN A 320 2.59 -5.09 -33.16
C ASN A 320 3.10 -4.60 -31.80
N ILE A 321 4.23 -5.10 -31.30
CA ILE A 321 4.79 -4.68 -30.01
C ILE A 321 5.35 -3.26 -30.12
N ASP A 322 6.06 -2.95 -31.20
CA ASP A 322 6.55 -1.59 -31.45
C ASP A 322 5.42 -0.57 -31.63
N LYS A 323 4.31 -0.98 -32.24
CA LYS A 323 3.10 -0.15 -32.33
C LYS A 323 2.51 0.09 -30.94
N LEU A 324 2.37 -0.96 -30.12
CA LEU A 324 1.89 -0.83 -28.74
C LEU A 324 2.83 0.01 -27.88
N PHE A 325 4.15 -0.06 -28.11
CA PHE A 325 5.12 0.75 -27.38
C PHE A 325 5.02 2.23 -27.76
N LYS A 326 4.85 2.53 -29.05
CA LYS A 326 4.59 3.90 -29.53
C LYS A 326 3.27 4.43 -29.01
N GLU A 327 2.22 3.60 -28.98
CA GLU A 327 0.92 3.97 -28.44
C GLU A 327 0.98 4.21 -26.93
N LYS A 328 1.66 3.34 -26.16
CA LYS A 328 1.93 3.55 -24.74
C LYS A 328 2.68 4.88 -24.51
N GLN A 329 3.71 5.15 -25.32
CA GLN A 329 4.49 6.38 -25.20
C GLN A 329 3.66 7.63 -25.53
N GLN A 330 2.76 7.54 -26.52
CA GLN A 330 1.81 8.61 -26.84
C GLN A 330 0.79 8.82 -25.72
N LEU A 331 0.26 7.74 -25.15
CA LEU A 331 -0.67 7.81 -24.01
C LEU A 331 0.00 8.39 -22.77
N SER A 332 1.24 7.99 -22.46
CA SER A 332 2.02 8.55 -21.35
C SER A 332 2.25 10.06 -21.51
N LYS A 333 2.66 10.52 -22.69
CA LYS A 333 2.77 11.97 -22.97
C LYS A 333 1.45 12.71 -22.78
N LYS A 334 0.33 12.09 -23.18
CA LYS A 334 -1.00 12.68 -23.04
C LYS A 334 -1.46 12.73 -21.59
N ILE A 335 -1.14 11.70 -20.79
CA ILE A 335 -1.39 11.69 -19.34
C ILE A 335 -0.59 12.80 -18.67
N GLN A 336 0.70 12.91 -18.96
CA GLN A 336 1.55 13.96 -18.39
C GLN A 336 1.07 15.37 -18.76
N GLN A 337 0.60 15.56 -19.99
CA GLN A 337 -0.03 16.82 -20.40
C GLN A 337 -1.31 17.10 -19.60
N LEU A 338 -2.20 16.10 -19.45
CA LEU A 338 -3.43 16.26 -18.67
C LEU A 338 -3.17 16.48 -17.18
N GLU A 339 -2.12 15.89 -16.62
CA GLU A 339 -1.68 16.13 -15.25
C GLU A 339 -1.20 17.58 -15.07
N GLY A 340 -0.37 18.08 -15.98
CA GLY A 340 0.04 19.49 -15.96
C GLY A 340 -1.13 20.47 -16.17
N GLU A 341 -2.09 20.14 -17.03
CA GLU A 341 -3.32 20.92 -17.19
C GLU A 341 -4.18 20.89 -15.92
N ASN A 342 -4.31 19.73 -15.26
CA ASN A 342 -5.03 19.60 -13.99
C ASN A 342 -4.34 20.40 -12.88
N GLU A 343 -3.02 20.36 -12.77
CA GLU A 343 -2.27 21.14 -11.79
C GLU A 343 -2.48 22.64 -12.00
N GLN A 344 -2.47 23.11 -13.25
CA GLN A 344 -2.82 24.49 -13.60
C GLN A 344 -4.26 24.85 -13.23
N LEU A 345 -5.21 23.95 -13.48
CA LEU A 345 -6.62 24.16 -13.13
C LEU A 345 -6.84 24.20 -11.61
N VAL A 346 -6.14 23.34 -10.85
CA VAL A 346 -6.15 23.37 -9.39
C VAL A 346 -5.56 24.68 -8.89
N GLY A 347 -4.42 25.12 -9.42
CA GLY A 347 -3.83 26.41 -9.07
C GLY A 347 -4.76 27.60 -9.38
N LEU A 348 -5.48 27.56 -10.50
CA LEU A 348 -6.50 28.57 -10.84
C LEU A 348 -7.69 28.55 -9.89
N ALA A 349 -8.15 27.36 -9.48
CA ALA A 349 -9.24 27.21 -8.52
C ALA A 349 -8.84 27.75 -7.13
N GLU A 350 -7.63 27.42 -6.67
CA GLU A 350 -7.09 27.95 -5.41
C GLU A 350 -6.92 29.46 -5.43
N ALA A 351 -6.44 30.02 -6.55
CA ALA A 351 -6.33 31.47 -6.73
C ALA A 351 -7.71 32.15 -6.70
N ALA A 352 -8.72 31.56 -7.35
CA ALA A 352 -10.09 32.05 -7.33
C ALA A 352 -10.71 31.99 -5.92
N ASP A 353 -10.49 30.90 -5.18
CA ASP A 353 -10.94 30.74 -3.80
C ASP A 353 -10.26 31.74 -2.86
N ALA A 354 -8.95 31.99 -3.05
CA ALA A 354 -8.22 33.01 -2.32
C ALA A 354 -8.78 34.41 -2.59
N GLU A 355 -9.16 34.72 -3.84
CA GLU A 355 -9.80 35.99 -4.19
C GLU A 355 -11.21 36.11 -3.56
N GLN A 356 -12.00 35.04 -3.56
CA GLN A 356 -13.30 35.02 -2.88
C GLN A 356 -13.16 35.26 -1.37
N ARG A 357 -12.19 34.61 -0.72
CA ARG A 357 -11.89 34.83 0.70
C ARG A 357 -11.50 36.27 0.99
N ARG A 358 -10.71 36.91 0.13
CA ARG A 358 -10.37 38.34 0.25
C ARG A 358 -11.61 39.23 0.14
N ARG A 359 -12.48 39.00 -0.85
CA ARG A 359 -13.72 39.77 -1.02
C ARG A 359 -14.68 39.60 0.16
N LEU A 360 -14.76 38.40 0.76
CA LEU A 360 -15.55 38.17 1.96
C LEU A 360 -14.98 38.95 3.17
N ALA A 361 -13.66 38.91 3.37
CA ALA A 361 -13.00 39.67 4.44
C ALA A 361 -13.21 41.20 4.29
N GLU A 362 -13.19 41.73 3.07
CA GLU A 362 -13.49 43.14 2.80
C GLU A 362 -14.95 43.48 3.15
N LYS A 363 -15.91 42.65 2.74
CA LYS A 363 -17.33 42.83 3.09
C LYS A 363 -17.56 42.77 4.60
N ASP A 364 -16.91 41.84 5.31
CA ASP A 364 -17.02 41.75 6.77
C ASP A 364 -16.44 42.98 7.47
N ALA A 365 -15.33 43.54 6.95
CA ALA A 365 -14.76 44.79 7.45
C ALA A 365 -15.70 45.99 7.21
N GLU A 366 -16.38 46.06 6.07
CA GLU A 366 -17.40 47.08 5.78
C GLU A 366 -18.62 46.94 6.70
N ILE A 367 -19.13 45.72 6.86
CA ILE A 367 -20.23 45.43 7.80
C ILE A 367 -19.83 45.86 9.22
N GLY A 368 -18.60 45.59 9.65
CA GLY A 368 -18.06 46.06 10.93
C GLY A 368 -18.06 47.58 11.07
N LYS A 369 -17.65 48.33 10.02
CA LYS A 369 -17.70 49.80 10.01
C LYS A 369 -19.14 50.33 10.06
N LEU A 370 -20.05 49.72 9.30
CA LEU A 370 -21.47 50.10 9.29
C LEU A 370 -22.13 49.83 10.66
N LYS A 371 -21.87 48.68 11.29
CA LYS A 371 -22.34 48.38 12.65
C LYS A 371 -21.83 49.42 13.65
N LYS A 372 -20.55 49.80 13.60
CA LYS A 372 -20.00 50.88 14.46
C LYS A 372 -20.70 52.22 14.25
N LYS A 373 -20.93 52.64 13.00
CA LYS A 373 -21.67 53.87 12.67
C LYS A 373 -23.12 53.82 13.19
N LEU A 374 -23.80 52.69 13.04
CA LEU A 374 -25.17 52.51 13.54
C LEU A 374 -25.22 52.65 15.07
N VAL A 375 -24.28 52.03 15.79
CA VAL A 375 -24.19 52.17 17.25
C VAL A 375 -23.92 53.62 17.67
N GLN A 376 -23.10 54.35 16.93
CA GLN A 376 -22.87 55.79 17.18
C GLN A 376 -24.15 56.62 16.98
N MET A 377 -24.90 56.37 15.89
CA MET A 377 -26.17 57.07 15.64
C MET A 377 -27.22 56.77 16.72
N ILE A 378 -27.31 55.51 17.17
CA ILE A 378 -28.21 55.13 18.27
C ILE A 378 -27.83 55.86 19.57
N LYS A 379 -26.53 55.95 19.88
CA LYS A 379 -26.06 56.69 21.07
C LYS A 379 -26.37 58.19 20.98
N ALA A 380 -26.15 58.81 19.80
CA ALA A 380 -26.45 60.23 19.59
C ALA A 380 -27.95 60.53 19.73
N ASN A 381 -28.81 59.70 19.16
CA ASN A 381 -30.27 59.87 19.27
C ASN A 381 -30.78 59.67 20.71
N LYS A 382 -30.09 58.84 21.52
CA LYS A 382 -30.41 58.66 22.94
C LYS A 382 -29.93 59.81 23.84
N SER A 383 -29.05 60.69 23.36
CA SER A 383 -28.61 61.88 24.11
C SER A 383 -29.43 63.14 23.80
N GLU A 384 -30.24 63.13 22.74
CA GLU A 384 -31.12 64.26 22.36
C GLU A 384 -32.54 64.14 22.94
N ASN A 385 -32.92 62.96 23.43
CA ASN A 385 -34.12 62.74 24.26
C ASN A 385 -33.72 62.61 25.72
#